data_AF-A0AA37KVP2-F1
#
_entry.id   AF-A0AA37KVP2-F1
#
_cell.length_a   1.000
_cell.length_b   1.000
_cell.length_c   1.000
_cell.angle_alpha   90.00
_cell.angle_beta   90.00
_cell.angle_gamma   90.00
#
_symmetry.space_group_name_H-M   'P 1'
#
loop_
_entity.id
_entity.type
_entity.pdbx_description
1 polymer ?
#
loop_
_entity_poly.entity_id
_entity_poly.type
_entity_poly.pdbx_seq_one_letter_code
_entity_poly.pdbx_strand_id
1 'polypeptide(L)'
;MTGRTRGRARVAAGICTVLFAAVLAGCAQGPRSAGSTPAPSYASGYFDRAPCADRIGRCFDATIGGQPVEVIATREEFERLRAQLRALDGGVRDVYWTVRRPLGRAAALDVETFANAFGRAHVGEPREEADVTVYALDGQNLESETEHVASPDVRIGGRPAVVQQETLTQDTLPPGRYAFAIKYLGRTNWDRKWVFLSVQ
;
A
#
# COMPACT_ATOMS: atom_id res chain seq x y z
N MET A 1 -9.21 -6.20 -29.61
CA MET A 1 -10.62 -6.40 -29.22
C MET A 1 -10.80 -5.79 -27.84
N THR A 2 -11.38 -4.59 -27.80
CA THR A 2 -11.55 -3.73 -26.62
C THR A 2 -12.95 -3.92 -26.05
N GLY A 3 -13.07 -4.43 -24.82
CA GLY A 3 -14.35 -4.53 -24.10
C GLY A 3 -14.27 -3.76 -22.79
N ARG A 4 -14.82 -2.53 -22.78
CA ARG A 4 -15.00 -1.70 -21.59
C ARG A 4 -16.49 -1.63 -21.31
N THR A 5 -16.98 -2.41 -20.36
CA THR A 5 -18.39 -2.38 -19.92
C THR A 5 -18.53 -1.35 -18.80
N ARG A 6 -19.13 -0.19 -19.10
CA ARG A 6 -19.63 0.77 -18.11
C ARG A 6 -21.15 0.65 -18.01
N GLY A 7 -21.64 0.33 -16.82
CA GLY A 7 -23.06 0.38 -16.46
C GLY A 7 -23.58 1.81 -16.41
N ARG A 8 -24.80 2.00 -16.92
CA ARG A 8 -25.52 3.27 -17.05
C ARG A 8 -26.17 3.68 -15.73
N ALA A 9 -26.14 4.98 -15.44
CA ALA A 9 -27.24 5.66 -14.74
C ALA A 9 -27.63 6.91 -15.55
N ARG A 10 -28.90 6.96 -15.97
CA ARG A 10 -29.53 8.09 -16.65
C ARG A 10 -30.22 8.95 -15.59
N VAL A 11 -29.93 10.25 -15.58
CA VAL A 11 -30.87 11.28 -15.09
C VAL A 11 -30.85 12.40 -16.12
N ALA A 12 -32.04 12.74 -16.62
CA ALA A 12 -32.29 13.84 -17.54
C ALA A 12 -32.75 15.06 -16.75
N ALA A 13 -32.29 16.26 -17.13
CA ALA A 13 -33.08 17.49 -17.29
C ALA A 13 -32.16 18.72 -17.42
N GLY A 14 -32.58 19.67 -18.27
CA GLY A 14 -32.28 21.09 -18.08
C GLY A 14 -31.26 21.70 -19.04
N ILE A 15 -31.71 22.10 -20.23
CA ILE A 15 -31.04 23.10 -21.05
C ILE A 15 -31.19 24.47 -20.35
N CYS A 16 -30.09 25.13 -20.03
CA CYS A 16 -30.07 26.59 -19.91
C CYS A 16 -28.71 27.11 -20.38
N THR A 17 -28.75 27.74 -21.56
CA THR A 17 -27.63 28.39 -22.23
C THR A 17 -27.19 29.62 -21.43
N VAL A 18 -25.95 29.63 -20.93
CA VAL A 18 -25.26 30.87 -20.60
C VAL A 18 -23.82 30.77 -21.11
N LEU A 19 -23.50 31.62 -22.10
CA LEU A 19 -22.14 31.91 -22.51
C LEU A 19 -21.37 32.51 -21.32
N PHE A 20 -20.31 31.83 -20.87
CA PHE A 20 -19.20 32.48 -20.19
C PHE A 20 -17.89 31.84 -20.65
N ALA A 21 -17.21 32.54 -21.55
CA ALA A 21 -15.80 32.31 -21.83
C ALA A 21 -14.99 32.88 -20.65
N ALA A 22 -14.49 32.00 -19.80
CA ALA A 22 -13.44 32.32 -18.82
C ALA A 22 -12.39 31.22 -18.90
N VAL A 23 -11.36 31.49 -19.72
CA VAL A 23 -10.11 30.75 -19.75
C VAL A 23 -9.40 31.03 -18.42
N LEU A 24 -9.50 30.10 -17.48
CA LEU A 24 -8.55 29.98 -16.38
C LEU A 24 -7.94 28.59 -16.47
N ALA A 25 -6.65 28.60 -16.78
CA ALA A 25 -5.79 27.46 -16.91
C ALA A 25 -5.87 26.58 -15.66
N GLY A 26 -6.65 25.50 -15.75
CA GLY A 26 -6.48 24.37 -14.86
C GLY A 26 -5.09 23.82 -15.12
N CYS A 27 -4.16 24.05 -14.18
CA CYS A 27 -2.97 23.22 -14.05
C CYS A 27 -3.46 21.81 -13.73
N ALA A 28 -3.82 21.05 -14.77
CA ALA A 28 -3.85 19.62 -14.72
C ALA A 28 -2.45 19.20 -14.30
N GLN A 29 -2.30 18.83 -13.03
CA GLN A 29 -1.10 18.22 -12.52
C GLN A 29 -0.98 16.90 -13.27
N GLY A 30 -0.20 16.93 -14.36
CA GLY A 30 0.20 15.74 -15.08
C GLY A 30 0.81 14.74 -14.11
N PRO A 31 0.78 13.44 -14.43
CA PRO A 31 1.43 12.43 -13.61
C PRO A 31 2.86 12.88 -13.38
N ARG A 32 3.22 13.10 -12.10
CA ARG A 32 4.61 13.31 -11.70
C ARG A 32 5.40 12.17 -12.35
N SER A 33 6.36 12.51 -13.20
CA SER A 33 7.36 11.53 -13.64
C SER A 33 7.96 10.93 -12.39
N ALA A 34 7.55 9.69 -12.10
CA ALA A 34 7.92 8.94 -10.92
C ALA A 34 9.37 8.49 -11.07
N GLY A 35 10.30 9.41 -10.83
CA GLY A 35 11.63 9.04 -10.37
C GLY A 35 11.45 8.26 -9.06
N SER A 36 12.24 7.20 -8.87
CA SER A 36 12.17 6.41 -7.65
C SER A 36 12.41 7.30 -6.43
N THR A 37 11.60 7.12 -5.38
CA THR A 37 11.77 7.84 -4.12
C THR A 37 13.22 7.67 -3.63
N PRO A 38 13.95 8.77 -3.38
CA PRO A 38 15.33 8.70 -2.95
C PRO A 38 15.42 8.00 -1.59
N ALA A 39 16.52 7.28 -1.37
CA ALA A 39 16.79 6.66 -0.09
C ALA A 39 17.01 7.75 0.98
N PRO A 40 16.38 7.65 2.16
CA PRO A 40 16.70 8.55 3.25
C PRO A 40 18.12 8.21 3.76
N SER A 41 18.88 9.24 4.14
CA SER A 41 20.29 9.12 4.49
C SER A 41 20.56 8.13 5.63
N TYR A 42 19.60 7.99 6.57
CA TYR A 42 19.69 7.09 7.71
C TYR A 42 19.44 5.61 7.37
N ALA A 43 18.96 5.31 6.15
CA ALA A 43 18.66 3.95 5.72
C ALA A 43 19.37 3.55 4.41
N SER A 44 20.33 4.36 3.94
CA SER A 44 21.09 4.14 2.69
C SER A 44 21.60 2.70 2.51
N GLY A 45 22.04 2.06 3.60
CA GLY A 45 22.51 0.68 3.56
C GLY A 45 21.46 -0.39 3.21
N TYR A 46 20.16 -0.13 3.34
CA TYR A 46 19.08 -1.06 2.97
C TYR A 46 18.49 -0.75 1.60
N PHE A 47 18.33 0.54 1.27
CA PHE A 47 17.63 0.99 0.07
C PHE A 47 18.35 0.62 -1.24
N ASP A 48 19.65 0.29 -1.20
CA ASP A 48 20.44 -0.05 -2.38
C ASP A 48 20.74 -1.57 -2.53
N ARG A 49 20.44 -2.41 -1.52
CA ARG A 49 20.79 -3.84 -1.49
C ARG A 49 20.09 -4.66 -2.57
N ALA A 50 20.77 -5.60 -3.22
CA ALA A 50 20.10 -6.64 -4.00
C ALA A 50 20.04 -7.93 -3.17
N PRO A 51 18.95 -8.74 -3.24
CA PRO A 51 17.74 -8.61 -4.06
C PRO A 51 16.71 -7.58 -3.55
N CYS A 52 15.68 -7.27 -4.36
CA CYS A 52 14.62 -6.30 -4.00
C CYS A 52 13.91 -6.59 -2.67
N ALA A 53 13.75 -7.85 -2.30
CA ALA A 53 13.16 -8.24 -1.01
C ALA A 53 13.87 -7.63 0.21
N ASP A 54 15.15 -7.25 0.08
CA ASP A 54 15.94 -6.62 1.13
C ASP A 54 15.92 -5.08 1.08
N ARG A 55 15.23 -4.49 0.10
CA ARG A 55 15.16 -3.03 -0.16
C ARG A 55 14.00 -2.34 0.55
N ILE A 56 13.41 -2.98 1.54
CA ILE A 56 12.38 -2.42 2.43
C ILE A 56 11.24 -1.73 1.67
N GLY A 57 10.86 -2.27 0.50
CA GLY A 57 9.73 -1.79 -0.26
C GLY A 57 10.06 -0.70 -1.29
N ARG A 58 11.32 -0.47 -1.66
CA ARG A 58 11.67 0.57 -2.65
C ARG A 58 11.32 0.20 -4.09
N CYS A 59 11.12 -1.09 -4.39
CA CYS A 59 10.90 -1.59 -5.75
C CYS A 59 9.45 -1.44 -6.23
N PHE A 60 8.58 -0.79 -5.47
CA PHE A 60 7.24 -0.45 -5.91
C PHE A 60 6.78 0.82 -5.19
N ASP A 61 5.73 1.43 -5.71
CA ASP A 61 5.01 2.51 -5.05
C ASP A 61 3.61 2.01 -4.66
N ALA A 62 3.01 2.66 -3.67
CA ALA A 62 1.70 2.28 -3.17
C ALA A 62 0.86 3.51 -2.84
N THR A 63 -0.45 3.36 -2.93
CA THR A 63 -1.41 4.31 -2.35
C THR A 63 -2.30 3.59 -1.34
N ILE A 64 -2.77 4.32 -0.32
CA ILE A 64 -3.77 3.85 0.63
C ILE A 64 -4.86 4.91 0.73
N GLY A 65 -6.11 4.55 0.44
CA GLY A 65 -7.23 5.48 0.38
C GLY A 65 -6.99 6.64 -0.59
N GLY A 66 -6.36 6.34 -1.74
CA GLY A 66 -5.95 7.32 -2.74
C GLY A 66 -4.82 8.27 -2.32
N GLN A 67 -4.23 8.09 -1.13
CA GLN A 67 -3.10 8.90 -0.67
C GLN A 67 -1.76 8.19 -0.96
N PRO A 68 -0.72 8.92 -1.39
CA PRO A 68 0.58 8.30 -1.64
C PRO A 68 1.22 7.83 -0.33
N VAL A 69 1.87 6.66 -0.41
CA VAL A 69 2.76 6.19 0.65
C VAL A 69 4.13 6.86 0.47
N GLU A 70 4.50 7.67 1.45
CA GLU A 70 5.72 8.49 1.42
C GLU A 70 6.79 7.91 2.34
N VAL A 71 8.06 8.16 2.01
CA VAL A 71 9.16 7.81 2.90
C VAL A 71 9.17 8.74 4.12
N ILE A 72 9.51 8.19 5.27
CA ILE A 72 9.84 8.99 6.44
C ILE A 72 11.14 9.74 6.12
N ALA A 73 11.10 11.08 6.15
CA ALA A 73 12.20 11.87 5.58
C ALA A 73 13.36 12.06 6.55
N THR A 74 13.07 12.12 7.86
CA THR A 74 14.04 12.47 8.90
C THR A 74 14.31 11.31 9.83
N ARG A 75 15.56 11.24 10.34
CA ARG A 75 15.97 10.20 11.28
C ARG A 75 15.22 10.32 12.60
N GLU A 76 14.95 11.53 13.03
CA GLU A 76 14.26 11.83 14.29
C GLU A 76 12.82 11.31 14.26
N GLU A 77 12.11 11.49 13.13
CA GLU A 77 10.77 10.94 12.93
C GLU A 77 10.80 9.41 12.95
N PHE A 78 11.76 8.81 12.23
CA PHE A 78 11.94 7.36 12.18
C PHE A 78 12.21 6.75 13.56
N GLU A 79 13.19 7.26 14.31
CA GLU A 79 13.54 6.70 15.62
C GLU A 79 12.40 6.89 16.63
N ARG A 80 11.68 8.02 16.57
CA ARG A 80 10.49 8.25 17.41
C ARG A 80 9.40 7.21 17.11
N LEU A 81 9.07 7.00 15.83
CA LEU A 81 8.06 6.02 15.43
C LEU A 81 8.51 4.60 15.80
N ARG A 82 9.77 4.26 15.54
CA ARG A 82 10.36 2.96 15.89
C ARG A 82 10.25 2.66 17.38
N ALA A 83 10.59 3.63 18.23
CA ALA A 83 10.46 3.48 19.68
C ALA A 83 9.01 3.25 20.10
N GLN A 84 8.06 3.99 19.51
CA GLN A 84 6.63 3.81 19.76
C GLN A 84 6.15 2.41 19.33
N LEU A 85 6.48 1.97 18.13
CA LEU A 85 6.06 0.68 17.61
C LEU A 85 6.61 -0.49 18.43
N ARG A 86 7.89 -0.43 18.81
CA ARG A 86 8.52 -1.46 19.67
C ARG A 86 7.86 -1.58 21.05
N ALA A 87 7.32 -0.48 21.57
CA ALA A 87 6.61 -0.48 22.84
C ALA A 87 5.19 -1.07 22.73
N LEU A 88 4.57 -0.99 21.53
CA LEU A 88 3.20 -1.44 21.29
C LEU A 88 3.13 -2.88 20.80
N ASP A 89 4.01 -3.27 19.87
CA ASP A 89 4.03 -4.59 19.26
C ASP A 89 5.46 -4.97 18.81
N GLY A 90 6.04 -5.97 19.47
CA GLY A 90 7.39 -6.48 19.14
C GLY A 90 7.48 -7.23 17.80
N GLY A 91 6.35 -7.59 17.20
CA GLY A 91 6.26 -8.24 15.89
C GLY A 91 6.31 -7.28 14.71
N VAL A 92 6.08 -5.99 14.93
CA VAL A 92 6.14 -4.96 13.88
C VAL A 92 7.61 -4.66 13.55
N ARG A 93 7.98 -4.83 12.27
CA ARG A 93 9.32 -4.49 11.80
C ARG A 93 9.49 -2.97 11.74
N ASP A 94 10.75 -2.52 11.64
CA ASP A 94 11.06 -1.09 11.46
C ASP A 94 10.28 -0.51 10.26
N VAL A 95 9.49 0.55 10.51
CA VAL A 95 8.62 1.21 9.52
C VAL A 95 9.36 2.38 8.88
N TYR A 96 9.44 2.39 7.55
CA TYR A 96 10.15 3.42 6.78
C TYR A 96 9.23 4.31 5.95
N TRP A 97 7.95 3.97 5.90
CA TRP A 97 6.96 4.60 5.03
C TRP A 97 5.76 5.05 5.84
N THR A 98 5.05 6.07 5.36
CA THR A 98 3.87 6.61 6.04
C THR A 98 2.87 7.22 5.06
N VAL A 99 1.59 7.20 5.45
CA VAL A 99 0.56 8.05 4.86
C VAL A 99 0.39 9.28 5.75
N ARG A 100 0.67 10.46 5.19
CA ARG A 100 0.83 11.70 5.98
C ARG A 100 -0.46 12.22 6.60
N ARG A 101 -1.59 12.11 5.89
CA ARG A 101 -2.88 12.59 6.40
C ARG A 101 -3.69 11.41 6.91
N PRO A 102 -4.47 11.57 7.99
CA PRO A 102 -5.41 10.55 8.42
C PRO A 102 -6.35 10.13 7.29
N LEU A 103 -6.66 8.84 7.26
CA LEU A 103 -7.57 8.23 6.30
C LEU A 103 -8.96 8.08 6.91
N GLY A 104 -9.99 8.20 6.08
CA GLY A 104 -11.34 7.83 6.48
C GLY A 104 -11.47 6.32 6.68
N ARG A 105 -12.29 5.89 7.64
CA ARG A 105 -12.52 4.47 7.99
C ARG A 105 -12.68 3.51 6.80
N ALA A 106 -13.47 3.89 5.79
CA ALA A 106 -13.72 3.06 4.60
C ALA A 106 -12.59 3.11 3.56
N ALA A 107 -11.86 4.22 3.48
CA ALA A 107 -10.78 4.38 2.51
C ALA A 107 -9.48 3.68 2.96
N ALA A 108 -9.35 3.36 4.25
CA ALA A 108 -8.11 2.84 4.81
C ALA A 108 -7.73 1.43 4.30
N LEU A 109 -8.68 0.67 3.75
CA LEU A 109 -8.45 -0.66 3.17
C LEU A 109 -8.27 -0.64 1.65
N ASP A 110 -8.42 0.53 1.00
CA ASP A 110 -8.19 0.69 -0.43
C ASP A 110 -6.69 0.82 -0.70
N VAL A 111 -6.02 -0.29 -1.00
CA VAL A 111 -4.57 -0.36 -1.22
C VAL A 111 -4.27 -0.67 -2.68
N GLU A 112 -3.62 0.28 -3.37
CA GLU A 112 -3.12 0.07 -4.72
C GLU A 112 -1.60 -0.02 -4.72
N THR A 113 -1.04 -0.89 -5.57
CA THR A 113 0.41 -1.02 -5.73
C THR A 113 0.81 -1.09 -7.19
N PHE A 114 1.99 -0.58 -7.51
CA PHE A 114 2.53 -0.62 -8.86
C PHE A 114 4.05 -0.62 -8.84
N ALA A 115 4.68 -1.40 -9.74
CA ALA A 115 6.12 -1.35 -9.91
C ALA A 115 6.55 0.03 -10.41
N ASN A 116 7.48 0.66 -9.69
CA ASN A 116 8.05 1.93 -10.10
C ASN A 116 9.17 1.73 -11.14
N ALA A 117 9.73 2.83 -11.65
CA ALA A 117 10.76 2.76 -12.70
C ALA A 117 11.96 1.89 -12.32
N PHE A 118 12.33 1.90 -11.04
CA PHE A 118 13.41 1.09 -10.49
C PHE A 118 12.99 -0.39 -10.30
N GLY A 119 11.76 -0.59 -9.83
CA GLY A 119 11.18 -1.89 -9.57
C GLY A 119 10.95 -2.77 -10.80
N ARG A 120 10.56 -2.19 -11.94
CA ARG A 120 10.19 -2.94 -13.14
C ARG A 120 11.24 -3.95 -13.59
N ALA A 121 12.53 -3.63 -13.47
CA ALA A 121 13.62 -4.53 -13.85
C ALA A 121 13.91 -5.65 -12.84
N HIS A 122 13.39 -5.55 -11.60
CA HIS A 122 13.78 -6.41 -10.50
C HIS A 122 12.63 -7.23 -9.90
N VAL A 123 11.46 -6.63 -9.73
CA VAL A 123 10.24 -7.33 -9.27
C VAL A 123 9.33 -7.68 -10.44
N GLY A 124 9.34 -6.88 -11.50
CA GLY A 124 8.48 -7.06 -12.68
C GLY A 124 7.05 -6.57 -12.46
N GLU A 125 6.22 -6.77 -13.49
CA GLU A 125 4.79 -6.44 -13.45
C GLU A 125 4.05 -7.29 -12.39
N PRO A 126 2.91 -6.78 -11.86
CA PRO A 126 2.15 -7.50 -10.84
C PRO A 126 1.74 -8.89 -11.35
N ARG A 127 1.97 -9.91 -10.52
CA ARG A 127 1.49 -11.27 -10.78
C ARG A 127 0.06 -11.46 -10.27
N GLU A 128 -0.23 -10.87 -9.12
CA GLU A 128 -1.50 -10.91 -8.40
C GLU A 128 -1.69 -9.61 -7.61
N GLU A 129 -2.83 -9.48 -6.91
CA GLU A 129 -3.07 -8.37 -5.98
C GLU A 129 -2.04 -8.39 -4.84
N ALA A 130 -1.78 -7.21 -4.26
CA ALA A 130 -0.84 -7.12 -3.16
C ALA A 130 -1.41 -7.79 -1.91
N ASP A 131 -0.55 -8.53 -1.21
CA ASP A 131 -0.89 -9.11 0.09
C ASP A 131 -0.65 -8.06 1.17
N VAL A 132 -1.68 -7.77 1.98
CA VAL A 132 -1.67 -6.70 2.98
C VAL A 132 -1.98 -7.28 4.35
N THR A 133 -1.01 -7.21 5.26
CA THR A 133 -1.22 -7.52 6.68
C THR A 133 -1.43 -6.24 7.48
N VAL A 134 -2.50 -6.20 8.27
CA VAL A 134 -2.87 -5.04 9.10
C VAL A 134 -2.55 -5.30 10.56
N TYR A 135 -1.82 -4.37 11.19
CA TYR A 135 -1.49 -4.41 12.62
C TYR A 135 -2.19 -3.23 13.32
N ALA A 136 -3.12 -3.53 14.21
CA ALA A 136 -3.81 -2.56 15.07
C ALA A 136 -2.89 -2.15 16.22
N LEU A 137 -2.40 -0.91 16.21
CA LEU A 137 -1.38 -0.46 17.18
C LEU A 137 -1.98 0.07 18.49
N ASP A 138 -3.27 0.40 18.49
CA ASP A 138 -3.99 0.92 19.66
C ASP A 138 -4.92 -0.13 20.28
N GLY A 139 -4.76 -1.41 19.92
CA GLY A 139 -5.61 -2.50 20.40
C GLY A 139 -7.02 -2.49 19.82
N GLN A 140 -7.20 -1.90 18.64
CA GLN A 140 -8.48 -1.94 17.94
C GLN A 140 -8.86 -3.39 17.62
N ASN A 141 -10.12 -3.74 17.85
CA ASN A 141 -10.65 -5.04 17.45
C ASN A 141 -10.80 -5.09 15.93
N LEU A 142 -10.19 -6.08 15.29
CA LEU A 142 -10.32 -6.35 13.87
C LEU A 142 -11.10 -7.66 13.71
N GLU A 143 -12.25 -7.59 13.06
CA GLU A 143 -13.04 -8.77 12.71
C GLU A 143 -12.29 -9.56 11.63
N SER A 144 -11.90 -10.79 11.99
CA SER A 144 -11.25 -11.72 11.08
C SER A 144 -11.87 -13.12 11.19
N GLU A 145 -11.72 -13.88 10.12
CA GLU A 145 -12.00 -15.31 10.09
C GLU A 145 -10.71 -16.08 9.77
N THR A 146 -10.56 -17.24 10.40
CA THR A 146 -9.49 -18.18 10.09
C THR A 146 -9.78 -18.89 8.76
N GLU A 147 -8.91 -18.69 7.78
CA GLU A 147 -8.93 -19.37 6.50
C GLU A 147 -7.75 -20.35 6.37
N HIS A 148 -8.01 -21.54 5.80
CA HIS A 148 -6.97 -22.49 5.47
C HIS A 148 -6.68 -22.42 3.97
N VAL A 149 -5.52 -21.87 3.61
CA VAL A 149 -5.12 -21.71 2.23
C VAL A 149 -4.08 -22.77 1.88
N ALA A 150 -4.38 -23.63 0.92
CA ALA A 150 -3.41 -24.56 0.36
C ALA A 150 -2.55 -23.83 -0.68
N SER A 151 -1.24 -23.78 -0.45
CA SER A 151 -0.30 -23.29 -1.46
C SER A 151 0.06 -24.43 -2.41
N PRO A 152 -0.35 -24.39 -3.69
CA PRO A 152 -0.08 -25.48 -4.64
C PRO A 152 1.40 -25.59 -5.00
N ASP A 153 2.14 -24.47 -4.88
CA ASP A 153 3.53 -24.34 -5.30
C ASP A 153 4.53 -24.83 -4.25
N VAL A 154 4.10 -24.93 -2.99
CA VAL A 154 4.94 -25.41 -1.87
C VAL A 154 4.44 -26.78 -1.45
N ARG A 155 5.33 -27.78 -1.46
CA ARG A 155 4.99 -29.15 -1.05
C ARG A 155 5.83 -29.60 0.13
N ILE A 156 5.19 -30.17 1.14
CA ILE A 156 5.84 -30.81 2.30
C ILE A 156 5.47 -32.29 2.25
N GLY A 157 6.47 -33.16 2.09
CA GLY A 157 6.24 -34.60 1.93
C GLY A 157 5.39 -34.95 0.70
N GLY A 158 5.51 -34.18 -0.39
CA GLY A 158 4.77 -34.41 -1.65
C GLY A 158 3.31 -33.91 -1.65
N ARG A 159 2.80 -33.39 -0.52
CA ARG A 159 1.46 -32.78 -0.41
C ARG A 159 1.58 -31.25 -0.42
N PRO A 160 0.62 -30.51 -0.98
CA PRO A 160 0.58 -29.05 -0.86
C PRO A 160 0.65 -28.62 0.61
N ALA A 161 1.44 -27.59 0.89
CA ALA A 161 1.48 -26.97 2.20
C ALA A 161 0.16 -26.25 2.45
N VAL A 162 -0.47 -26.51 3.60
CA VAL A 162 -1.64 -25.77 4.07
C VAL A 162 -1.16 -24.76 5.09
N VAL A 163 -1.53 -23.51 4.89
CA VAL A 163 -1.20 -22.40 5.79
C VAL A 163 -2.50 -21.87 6.37
N GLN A 164 -2.49 -21.57 7.66
CA GLN A 164 -3.59 -20.87 8.32
C GLN A 164 -3.33 -19.36 8.18
N GLN A 165 -4.35 -18.62 7.77
CA GLN A 165 -4.31 -17.16 7.64
C GLN A 165 -5.57 -16.56 8.28
N GLU A 166 -5.42 -15.38 8.89
CA GLU A 166 -6.55 -14.59 9.39
C GLU A 166 -6.92 -13.56 8.33
N THR A 167 -8.13 -13.65 7.79
CA THR A 167 -8.64 -12.76 6.74
C THR A 167 -9.65 -11.79 7.35
N LEU A 168 -9.46 -10.48 7.14
CA LEU A 168 -10.41 -9.47 7.63
C LEU A 168 -11.77 -9.64 6.95
N THR A 169 -12.85 -9.61 7.73
CA THR A 169 -14.23 -9.71 7.24
C THR A 169 -14.97 -8.38 7.22
N GLN A 170 -14.37 -7.34 7.78
CA GLN A 170 -14.85 -5.96 7.79
C GLN A 170 -14.33 -5.16 6.59
N ASP A 171 -15.15 -4.23 6.09
CA ASP A 171 -14.84 -3.31 4.98
C ASP A 171 -14.37 -1.92 5.44
N THR A 172 -14.24 -1.72 6.75
CA THR A 172 -13.75 -0.47 7.34
C THR A 172 -12.76 -0.75 8.46
N LEU A 173 -11.89 0.23 8.76
CA LEU A 173 -11.07 0.20 9.97
C LEU A 173 -11.66 1.11 11.06
N PRO A 174 -11.64 0.67 12.34
CA PRO A 174 -11.88 1.57 13.47
C PRO A 174 -10.89 2.75 13.49
N PRO A 175 -11.23 3.87 14.15
CA PRO A 175 -10.27 4.94 14.37
C PRO A 175 -9.05 4.49 15.17
N GLY A 176 -7.89 5.05 14.83
CA GLY A 176 -6.63 4.83 15.56
C GLY A 176 -5.43 4.62 14.64
N ARG A 177 -4.33 4.12 15.20
CA ARG A 177 -3.05 3.94 14.53
C ARG A 177 -2.87 2.51 14.02
N TYR A 178 -2.26 2.40 12.86
CA TYR A 178 -2.02 1.12 12.20
C TYR A 178 -0.61 1.06 11.59
N ALA A 179 -0.07 -0.16 11.53
CA ALA A 179 1.04 -0.49 10.64
C ALA A 179 0.54 -1.48 9.59
N PHE A 180 0.79 -1.21 8.31
CA PHE A 180 0.48 -2.12 7.22
C PHE A 180 1.77 -2.72 6.68
N ALA A 181 1.80 -4.04 6.52
CA ALA A 181 2.82 -4.73 5.75
C ALA A 181 2.26 -5.06 4.37
N ILE A 182 2.67 -4.30 3.36
CA ILE A 182 2.21 -4.46 1.97
C ILE A 182 3.28 -5.23 1.21
N LYS A 183 2.96 -6.44 0.76
CA LYS A 183 3.82 -7.30 -0.03
C LYS A 183 3.40 -7.25 -1.50
N TYR A 184 4.28 -6.72 -2.33
CA TYR A 184 4.13 -6.69 -3.78
C TYR A 184 4.70 -7.98 -4.39
N LEU A 185 3.86 -8.72 -5.10
CA LEU A 185 4.20 -9.98 -5.74
C LEU A 185 4.32 -9.76 -7.25
N GLY A 186 5.54 -9.51 -7.71
CA GLY A 186 5.84 -9.35 -9.13
C GLY A 186 6.16 -10.69 -9.80
N ARG A 187 6.19 -10.69 -11.14
CA ARG A 187 6.48 -11.89 -11.95
C ARG A 187 7.90 -12.43 -11.81
N THR A 188 8.85 -11.59 -11.39
CA THR A 188 10.28 -11.95 -11.28
C THR A 188 10.72 -12.13 -9.84
N ASN A 189 10.23 -11.27 -8.94
CA ASN A 189 10.57 -11.27 -7.53
C ASN A 189 9.47 -10.54 -6.74
N TRP A 190 9.66 -10.40 -5.44
CA TRP A 190 8.76 -9.66 -4.56
C TRP A 190 9.51 -8.60 -3.77
N ASP A 191 8.76 -7.67 -3.19
CA ASP A 191 9.25 -6.68 -2.24
C ASP A 191 8.15 -6.37 -1.21
N ARG A 192 8.50 -5.76 -0.08
CA ARG A 192 7.55 -5.46 1.01
C ARG A 192 7.81 -4.10 1.66
N LYS A 193 6.77 -3.28 1.74
CA LYS A 193 6.75 -2.02 2.52
C LYS A 193 6.09 -2.24 3.87
N TRP A 194 6.67 -1.63 4.91
CA TRP A 194 5.98 -1.40 6.18
C TRP A 194 5.59 0.07 6.25
N VAL A 195 4.30 0.35 6.43
CA VAL A 195 3.71 1.68 6.32
C VAL A 195 2.96 2.03 7.61
N PHE A 196 3.24 3.20 8.18
CA PHE A 196 2.46 3.74 9.29
C PHE A 196 1.37 4.69 8.79
N LEU A 197 0.17 4.56 9.35
CA LEU A 197 -0.97 5.41 9.03
C LEU A 197 -1.89 5.59 10.24
N SER A 198 -2.78 6.57 10.14
CA SER A 198 -3.85 6.82 11.10
C SER A 198 -5.21 6.85 10.41
N VAL A 199 -6.23 6.36 11.10
CA VAL A 199 -7.62 6.29 10.64
C VAL A 199 -8.52 7.12 11.56
N GLN A 200 -9.47 7.84 10.97
CA GLN A 200 -10.47 8.66 11.66
C GLN A 200 -11.88 8.47 11.08
#